data_AF-A0A949K827-F1
#
_entry.id   AF-A0A949K827-F1
#
_cell.length_a   1.000
_cell.length_b   1.000
_cell.length_c   1.000
_cell.angle_alpha   90.00
_cell.angle_beta   90.00
_cell.angle_gamma   90.00
#
_symmetry.space_group_name_H-M   'P 1'
#
loop_
_entity.id
_entity.type
_entity.pdbx_description
1 polymer ?
#
loop_
_entity_poly.entity_id
_entity_poly.type
_entity_poly.pdbx_seq_one_letter_code
_entity_poly.pdbx_strand_id
1 'polypeptide(L)'
;MKNILCYGDSNTYGLKSDLVSRYERHERWTGILQERLGSGYYVIEEGLGGRTTVWDDPVEEHKNGKTYLLPCLESHKPLDLVILMLGTNDLKLRFSVSSFDVGTAMENLVKTILKSEAGRNQNAPEILLITPVPIRSVGNPDLDRMLHGAVRKSHELAPYYERIARQYRIHYLNPEGQVELNDQDGIHYTLKGHQEMAALIQKKICEIFPEEI
;
A
#
# COMPACT_ATOMS: atom_id res chain seq x y z
N MET A 1 14.86 -1.40 -18.47
CA MET A 1 13.91 -0.66 -17.62
C MET A 1 12.97 -1.66 -16.94
N LYS A 2 12.75 -1.55 -15.64
CA LYS A 2 11.80 -2.36 -14.87
C LYS A 2 10.57 -1.52 -14.47
N ASN A 3 9.35 -2.03 -14.70
CA ASN A 3 8.10 -1.33 -14.42
C ASN A 3 7.56 -1.72 -13.04
N ILE A 4 7.43 -0.75 -12.15
CA ILE A 4 7.05 -0.95 -10.74
C ILE A 4 5.71 -0.26 -10.48
N LEU A 5 4.66 -1.04 -10.24
CA LEU A 5 3.33 -0.54 -9.92
C LEU A 5 3.18 -0.35 -8.41
N CYS A 6 2.89 0.86 -7.95
CA CYS A 6 2.58 1.15 -6.56
C CYS A 6 1.05 1.24 -6.37
N TYR A 7 0.42 0.14 -5.95
CA TYR A 7 -1.02 0.04 -5.74
C TYR A 7 -1.37 0.23 -4.26
N GLY A 8 -1.99 1.35 -3.93
CA GLY A 8 -2.34 1.64 -2.53
C GLY A 8 -3.39 2.73 -2.34
N ASP A 9 -3.42 3.30 -1.14
CA ASP A 9 -4.42 4.26 -0.69
C ASP A 9 -3.89 5.71 -0.64
N SER A 10 -4.37 6.53 0.31
CA SER A 10 -3.95 7.91 0.52
C SER A 10 -2.46 8.05 0.84
N ASN A 11 -1.85 7.07 1.50
CA ASN A 11 -0.41 7.10 1.80
C ASN A 11 0.44 6.82 0.55
N THR A 12 -0.09 6.08 -0.44
CA THR A 12 0.50 5.94 -1.77
C THR A 12 0.24 7.16 -2.64
N TYR A 13 -0.95 7.76 -2.54
CA TYR A 13 -1.28 9.02 -3.20
C TYR A 13 -0.38 10.17 -2.73
N GLY A 14 -0.05 10.19 -1.44
CA GLY A 14 0.69 11.27 -0.78
C GLY A 14 -0.24 12.36 -0.26
N LEU A 15 -1.29 11.99 0.49
CA LEU A 15 -2.17 12.97 1.14
C LEU A 15 -1.43 13.67 2.29
N LYS A 16 -1.53 15.01 2.34
CA LYS A 16 -0.98 15.82 3.43
C LYS A 16 -1.90 15.78 4.66
N SER A 17 -1.36 16.22 5.80
CA SER A 17 -2.07 16.23 7.08
C SER A 17 -3.29 17.15 7.13
N ASP A 18 -3.42 18.10 6.18
CA ASP A 18 -4.61 18.93 6.01
C ASP A 18 -5.80 18.16 5.39
N LEU A 19 -5.61 16.88 5.06
CA LEU A 19 -6.60 15.95 4.47
C LEU A 19 -7.14 16.37 3.10
N VAL A 20 -6.52 17.37 2.46
CA VAL A 20 -6.99 17.93 1.18
C VAL A 20 -5.86 17.96 0.16
N SER A 21 -4.69 18.43 0.57
CA SER A 21 -3.57 18.68 -0.33
C SER A 21 -2.76 17.40 -0.59
N ARG A 22 -2.14 17.34 -1.77
CA ARG A 22 -1.21 16.26 -2.14
C ARG A 22 0.24 16.73 -1.98
N TYR A 23 1.13 15.85 -1.53
CA TYR A 23 2.57 16.02 -1.63
C TYR A 23 3.00 16.13 -3.10
N GLU A 24 3.95 17.02 -3.36
CA GLU A 24 4.56 17.17 -4.68
C GLU A 24 5.23 15.85 -5.10
N ARG A 25 5.49 15.72 -6.40
CA ARG A 25 6.02 14.46 -6.95
C ARG A 25 7.29 14.00 -6.27
N HIS A 26 8.22 14.91 -6.02
CA HIS A 26 9.51 14.61 -5.37
C HIS A 26 9.41 14.47 -3.83
N GLU A 27 8.24 14.73 -3.25
CA GLU A 27 8.02 14.64 -1.79
C GLU A 27 7.35 13.33 -1.37
N ARG A 28 6.48 12.77 -2.23
CA ARG A 28 5.81 11.50 -1.95
C ARG A 28 6.75 10.32 -2.16
N TRP A 29 6.58 9.27 -1.36
CA TRP A 29 7.51 8.14 -1.30
C TRP A 29 7.73 7.47 -2.66
N THR A 30 6.70 7.44 -3.52
CA THR A 30 6.77 6.87 -4.87
C THR A 30 7.68 7.67 -5.81
N GLY A 31 7.65 9.00 -5.75
CA GLY A 31 8.54 9.83 -6.55
C GLY A 31 9.96 9.89 -6.01
N ILE A 32 10.11 9.90 -4.67
CA ILE A 32 11.42 9.71 -4.02
C ILE A 32 12.02 8.36 -4.44
N LEU A 33 11.22 7.31 -4.47
CA LEU A 33 11.64 5.99 -4.91
C LEU A 33 12.08 6.00 -6.38
N GLN A 34 11.33 6.66 -7.27
CA GLN A 34 11.71 6.81 -8.67
C GLN A 34 13.08 7.49 -8.83
N GLU A 35 13.32 8.58 -8.10
CA GLU A 35 14.60 9.30 -8.15
C GLU A 35 15.75 8.42 -7.65
N ARG A 36 15.54 7.68 -6.56
CA ARG A 36 16.54 6.78 -5.97
C ARG A 36 16.88 5.58 -6.84
N LEU A 37 15.90 5.02 -7.55
CA LEU A 37 16.10 3.88 -8.45
C LEU A 37 16.70 4.29 -9.80
N GLY A 38 16.56 5.56 -10.20
CA GLY A 38 17.10 6.09 -11.45
C GLY A 38 16.42 5.54 -12.71
N SER A 39 17.07 5.74 -13.86
CA SER A 39 16.52 5.43 -15.19
C SER A 39 16.37 3.93 -15.51
N GLY A 40 16.92 3.07 -14.66
CA GLY A 40 16.74 1.62 -14.75
C GLY A 40 15.31 1.18 -14.43
N TYR A 41 14.52 2.03 -13.77
CA TYR A 41 13.18 1.74 -13.27
C TYR A 41 12.17 2.79 -13.69
N TYR A 42 10.92 2.38 -13.83
CA TYR A 42 9.78 3.26 -14.03
C TYR A 42 8.73 2.96 -12.95
N VAL A 43 8.48 3.94 -12.08
CA VAL A 43 7.53 3.83 -10.97
C VAL A 43 6.18 4.42 -11.40
N ILE A 44 5.13 3.60 -11.30
CA ILE A 44 3.76 3.92 -11.66
C ILE A 44 2.95 4.12 -10.37
N GLU A 45 2.36 5.30 -10.22
CA GLU A 45 1.67 5.70 -8.99
C GLU A 45 0.16 5.45 -9.10
N GLU A 46 -0.32 4.38 -8.47
CA GLU A 46 -1.75 4.03 -8.42
C GLU A 46 -2.25 4.11 -6.97
N GLY A 47 -2.11 5.29 -6.37
CA GLY A 47 -2.61 5.61 -5.03
C GLY A 47 -3.96 6.32 -5.09
N LEU A 48 -4.95 5.84 -4.33
CA LEU A 48 -6.29 6.42 -4.25
C LEU A 48 -6.72 6.60 -2.79
N GLY A 49 -6.91 7.85 -2.36
CA GLY A 49 -7.38 8.13 -1.00
C GLY A 49 -8.67 7.39 -0.67
N GLY A 50 -8.72 6.76 0.50
CA GLY A 50 -9.87 5.97 0.96
C GLY A 50 -9.95 4.54 0.41
N ARG A 51 -9.06 4.12 -0.51
CA ARG A 51 -9.11 2.78 -1.12
C ARG A 51 -9.05 1.67 -0.05
N THR A 52 -9.99 0.75 -0.11
CA THR A 52 -10.08 -0.45 0.72
C THR A 52 -9.47 -1.64 -0.03
N THR A 53 -9.31 -2.78 0.64
CA THR A 53 -8.95 -4.01 -0.08
C THR A 53 -10.05 -4.44 -1.07
N VAL A 54 -11.22 -4.85 -0.57
CA VAL A 54 -12.30 -5.45 -1.37
C VAL A 54 -13.69 -4.85 -1.10
N TRP A 55 -13.77 -3.83 -0.24
CA TRP A 55 -15.04 -3.32 0.29
C TRP A 55 -15.53 -2.11 -0.51
N ASP A 56 -16.80 -2.13 -0.90
CA ASP A 56 -17.47 -0.92 -1.37
C ASP A 56 -17.73 0.01 -0.17
N ASP A 57 -17.23 1.24 -0.21
CA ASP A 57 -17.49 2.24 0.83
C ASP A 57 -18.87 2.87 0.57
N PRO A 58 -19.84 2.75 1.51
CA PRO A 58 -21.20 3.26 1.31
C PRO A 58 -21.29 4.80 1.36
N VAL A 59 -20.19 5.49 1.69
CA VAL A 59 -20.13 6.95 1.76
C VAL A 59 -19.19 7.53 0.71
N GLU A 60 -18.09 6.82 0.41
CA GLU A 60 -17.13 7.24 -0.60
C GLU A 60 -17.17 6.27 -1.80
N GLU A 61 -17.70 6.71 -2.94
CA GLU A 61 -17.78 5.84 -4.10
C GLU A 61 -16.39 5.49 -4.68
N HIS A 62 -16.31 4.37 -5.40
CA HIS A 62 -15.13 3.90 -6.13
C HIS A 62 -13.90 3.54 -5.28
N LYS A 63 -14.08 3.27 -3.98
CA LYS A 63 -12.96 2.93 -3.08
C LYS A 63 -12.60 1.44 -3.03
N ASN A 64 -13.35 0.58 -3.69
CA ASN A 64 -13.07 -0.85 -3.72
C ASN A 64 -11.79 -1.14 -4.52
N GLY A 65 -10.72 -1.55 -3.84
CA GLY A 65 -9.45 -1.85 -4.48
C GLY A 65 -9.53 -3.03 -5.46
N LYS A 66 -10.39 -4.01 -5.21
CA LYS A 66 -10.51 -5.21 -6.05
C LYS A 66 -11.11 -4.91 -7.42
N THR A 67 -12.12 -4.05 -7.48
CA THR A 67 -12.88 -3.79 -8.72
C THR A 67 -12.02 -3.06 -9.76
N TYR A 68 -11.09 -2.21 -9.32
CA TYR A 68 -10.15 -1.49 -10.19
C TYR A 68 -8.84 -2.25 -10.47
N LEU A 69 -8.46 -3.21 -9.63
CA LEU A 69 -7.14 -3.85 -9.69
C LEU A 69 -6.84 -4.51 -11.04
N LEU A 70 -7.76 -5.30 -11.61
CA LEU A 70 -7.50 -5.98 -12.87
C LEU A 70 -7.38 -5.01 -14.07
N PRO A 71 -8.32 -4.05 -14.28
CA PRO A 71 -8.14 -3.00 -15.27
C PRO A 71 -6.82 -2.22 -15.12
N CYS A 72 -6.42 -1.93 -13.88
CA CYS A 72 -5.15 -1.27 -13.57
C CYS A 72 -3.94 -2.12 -14.00
N LEU A 73 -3.92 -3.41 -13.65
CA LEU A 73 -2.84 -4.32 -14.04
C LEU A 73 -2.75 -4.45 -15.57
N GLU A 74 -3.89 -4.55 -16.25
CA GLU A 74 -3.95 -4.67 -17.71
C GLU A 74 -3.49 -3.41 -18.46
N SER A 75 -3.81 -2.24 -17.92
CA SER A 75 -3.44 -0.96 -18.53
C SER A 75 -1.93 -0.68 -18.47
N HIS A 76 -1.22 -1.30 -17.52
CA HIS A 76 0.20 -1.03 -17.26
C HIS A 76 1.14 -2.20 -17.62
N LYS A 77 0.64 -3.23 -18.32
CA LYS A 77 1.48 -4.37 -18.75
C LYS A 77 2.60 -3.92 -19.73
N PRO A 78 3.79 -4.53 -19.69
CA PRO A 78 4.24 -5.54 -18.72
C PRO A 78 4.75 -4.90 -17.42
N LEU A 79 4.45 -5.53 -16.29
CA LEU A 79 4.92 -5.15 -14.95
C LEU A 79 6.04 -6.08 -14.48
N ASP A 80 7.06 -5.52 -13.84
CA ASP A 80 8.12 -6.31 -13.21
C ASP A 80 7.79 -6.56 -11.73
N LEU A 81 7.20 -5.58 -11.05
CA LEU A 81 6.82 -5.67 -9.63
C LEU A 81 5.51 -4.92 -9.38
N VAL A 82 4.63 -5.50 -8.56
CA VAL A 82 3.50 -4.81 -7.94
C VAL A 82 3.77 -4.66 -6.44
N ILE A 83 3.87 -3.42 -5.99
CA ILE A 83 3.87 -3.08 -4.57
C ILE A 83 2.42 -2.90 -4.13
N LEU A 84 1.96 -3.75 -3.22
CA LEU A 84 0.60 -3.74 -2.70
C LEU A 84 0.59 -3.31 -1.24
N MET A 85 0.01 -2.13 -0.96
CA MET A 85 -0.10 -1.57 0.38
C MET A 85 -1.52 -1.02 0.60
N LEU A 86 -2.37 -1.86 1.20
CA LEU A 86 -3.77 -1.54 1.55
C LEU A 86 -4.14 -2.21 2.89
N GLY A 87 -5.26 -1.78 3.47
CA GLY A 87 -5.83 -2.35 4.68
C GLY A 87 -6.19 -1.31 5.74
N THR A 88 -5.63 -0.10 5.67
CA THR A 88 -5.91 0.98 6.62
C THR A 88 -7.40 1.38 6.59
N ASN A 89 -7.95 1.57 5.39
CA ASN A 89 -9.35 2.02 5.23
C ASN A 89 -10.36 0.94 5.61
N ASP A 90 -10.01 -0.34 5.49
CA ASP A 90 -10.83 -1.46 5.94
C ASP A 90 -11.12 -1.39 7.46
N LEU A 91 -10.26 -0.69 8.21
CA LEU A 91 -10.40 -0.52 9.66
C LEU A 91 -11.43 0.54 10.07
N LYS A 92 -11.99 1.31 9.12
CA LYS A 92 -13.10 2.22 9.41
C LYS A 92 -14.25 1.43 10.04
N LEU A 93 -14.79 1.93 11.15
CA LEU A 93 -15.86 1.29 11.94
C LEU A 93 -17.07 0.92 11.07
N ARG A 94 -17.37 1.71 10.04
CA ARG A 94 -18.49 1.47 9.11
C ARG A 94 -18.42 0.13 8.38
N PHE A 95 -17.23 -0.43 8.15
CA PHE A 95 -17.09 -1.76 7.58
C PHE A 95 -17.25 -2.86 8.63
N SER A 96 -16.93 -2.56 9.89
CA SER A 96 -17.08 -3.47 11.03
C SER A 96 -16.42 -4.84 10.85
N VAL A 97 -15.37 -4.92 10.04
CA VAL A 97 -14.62 -6.16 9.76
C VAL A 97 -13.52 -6.42 10.79
N SER A 98 -13.15 -7.69 10.98
CA SER A 98 -12.04 -8.07 11.86
C SER A 98 -10.69 -7.97 11.13
N SER A 99 -9.58 -7.96 11.87
CA SER A 99 -8.23 -8.04 11.28
C SER A 99 -8.01 -9.32 10.47
N PHE A 100 -8.66 -10.42 10.86
CA PHE A 100 -8.72 -11.66 10.10
C PHE A 100 -9.35 -11.44 8.71
N ASP A 101 -10.51 -10.78 8.67
CA ASP A 101 -11.22 -10.52 7.41
C ASP A 101 -10.41 -9.61 6.47
N VAL A 102 -9.72 -8.60 7.02
CA VAL A 102 -8.79 -7.75 6.25
C VAL A 102 -7.65 -8.60 5.67
N GLY A 103 -7.09 -9.52 6.45
CA GLY A 103 -6.10 -10.49 5.97
C GLY A 103 -6.63 -11.36 4.83
N THR A 104 -7.83 -11.93 4.96
CA THR A 104 -8.46 -12.73 3.90
C THR A 104 -8.74 -11.90 2.64
N ALA A 105 -9.17 -10.66 2.81
CA ALA A 105 -9.42 -9.74 1.71
C ALA A 105 -8.12 -9.34 0.98
N MET A 106 -7.03 -9.10 1.72
CA MET A 106 -5.70 -8.89 1.15
C MET A 106 -5.21 -10.12 0.36
N GLU A 107 -5.43 -11.33 0.88
CA GLU A 107 -5.10 -12.57 0.16
C GLU A 107 -5.84 -12.69 -1.18
N ASN A 108 -7.09 -12.19 -1.26
CA ASN A 108 -7.84 -12.13 -2.51
C ASN A 108 -7.15 -11.23 -3.55
N LEU A 109 -6.67 -10.05 -3.14
CA LEU A 109 -5.90 -9.16 -4.03
C LEU A 109 -4.61 -9.82 -4.51
N VAL A 110 -3.84 -10.44 -3.60
CA VAL A 110 -2.61 -11.18 -3.95
C VAL A 110 -2.91 -12.28 -4.98
N LYS A 111 -3.94 -13.11 -4.76
CA LYS A 111 -4.37 -14.14 -5.72
C LYS A 111 -4.77 -13.56 -7.07
N THR A 112 -5.28 -12.33 -7.11
CA THR A 112 -5.66 -11.65 -8.36
C THR A 112 -4.43 -11.32 -9.17
N ILE A 113 -3.41 -10.72 -8.52
CA ILE A 113 -2.16 -10.36 -9.19
C ILE A 113 -1.43 -11.63 -9.66
N LEU A 114 -1.35 -12.67 -8.81
CA LEU A 114 -0.70 -13.94 -9.16
C LEU A 114 -1.39 -14.71 -10.29
N LYS A 115 -2.69 -14.50 -10.50
CA LYS A 115 -3.45 -15.08 -11.63
C LYS A 115 -3.45 -14.18 -12.87
N SER A 116 -2.97 -12.95 -12.74
CA SER A 116 -2.91 -12.02 -13.86
C SER A 116 -1.75 -12.39 -14.78
N GLU A 117 -1.93 -12.13 -16.07
CA GLU A 117 -0.85 -12.22 -17.06
C GLU A 117 -0.21 -10.83 -17.25
N ALA A 118 -0.06 -10.08 -16.15
CA ALA A 118 0.36 -8.67 -16.19
C ALA A 118 1.86 -8.46 -16.22
N GLY A 119 2.62 -9.50 -15.90
CA GLY A 119 4.07 -9.51 -15.94
C GLY A 119 4.64 -9.79 -17.33
N ARG A 120 5.97 -9.90 -17.39
CA ARG A 120 6.67 -10.23 -18.63
C ARG A 120 6.32 -11.64 -19.10
N ASN A 121 6.27 -11.82 -20.42
CA ASN A 121 5.99 -13.11 -21.06
C ASN A 121 4.65 -13.72 -20.61
N GLN A 122 3.64 -12.89 -20.36
CA GLN A 122 2.30 -13.31 -19.90
C GLN A 122 2.30 -14.02 -18.53
N ASN A 123 3.37 -13.88 -17.73
CA ASN A 123 3.38 -14.36 -16.34
C ASN A 123 2.74 -13.33 -15.41
N ALA A 124 2.56 -13.68 -14.14
CA ALA A 124 2.32 -12.69 -13.10
C ALA A 124 3.58 -11.85 -12.82
N PRO A 125 3.43 -10.57 -12.45
CA PRO A 125 4.56 -9.78 -11.94
C PRO A 125 4.98 -10.29 -10.55
N GLU A 126 6.20 -9.95 -10.12
CA GLU A 126 6.59 -10.11 -8.71
C GLU A 126 5.66 -9.28 -7.82
N ILE A 127 5.51 -9.66 -6.54
CA ILE A 127 4.68 -8.92 -5.58
C ILE A 127 5.52 -8.58 -4.35
N LEU A 128 5.52 -7.31 -3.97
CA LEU A 128 5.94 -6.84 -2.65
C LEU A 128 4.69 -6.45 -1.85
N LEU A 129 4.31 -7.32 -0.91
CA LEU A 129 3.22 -7.05 0.02
C LEU A 129 3.75 -6.23 1.20
N ILE A 130 3.16 -5.07 1.44
CA ILE A 130 3.53 -4.19 2.54
C ILE A 130 2.36 -4.09 3.50
N THR A 131 2.59 -4.40 4.78
CA THR A 131 1.63 -4.08 5.83
C THR A 131 1.59 -2.56 6.02
N PRO A 132 0.42 -1.90 6.00
CA PRO A 132 0.35 -0.47 6.27
C PRO A 132 0.94 -0.13 7.65
N VAL A 133 1.52 1.07 7.77
CA VAL A 133 2.00 1.55 9.07
C VAL A 133 0.83 1.58 10.06
N PRO A 134 0.95 1.00 11.27
CA PRO A 134 -0.13 1.03 12.25
C PRO A 134 -0.54 2.45 12.61
N ILE A 135 -1.84 2.70 12.63
CA ILE A 135 -2.40 4.02 12.95
C ILE A 135 -2.37 4.27 14.46
N ARG A 136 -2.44 5.54 14.86
CA ARG A 136 -2.55 5.95 16.27
C ARG A 136 -3.67 6.95 16.48
N SER A 137 -4.23 6.98 17.68
CA SER A 137 -5.16 8.05 18.06
C SER A 137 -4.39 9.34 18.32
N VAL A 138 -4.99 10.45 17.90
CA VAL A 138 -4.52 11.83 18.13
C VAL A 138 -5.52 12.64 18.97
N GLY A 139 -6.51 11.97 19.57
CA GLY A 139 -7.55 12.61 20.39
C GLY A 139 -8.54 13.45 19.59
N ASN A 140 -8.64 13.26 18.27
CA ASN A 140 -9.66 13.88 17.43
C ASN A 140 -10.97 13.08 17.55
N PRO A 141 -12.07 13.66 18.07
CA PRO A 141 -13.30 12.91 18.34
C PRO A 141 -13.94 12.25 17.12
N ASP A 142 -13.86 12.89 15.95
CA ASP A 142 -14.51 12.38 14.74
C ASP A 142 -13.66 11.27 14.09
N LEU A 143 -12.34 11.41 14.10
CA LEU A 143 -11.44 10.34 13.67
C LEU A 143 -11.54 9.14 14.62
N ASP A 144 -11.56 9.35 15.93
CA ASP A 144 -11.67 8.26 16.92
C ASP A 144 -12.99 7.50 16.79
N ARG A 145 -14.10 8.18 16.44
CA ARG A 145 -15.37 7.52 16.12
C ARG A 145 -15.30 6.74 14.82
N MET A 146 -14.72 7.33 13.78
CA MET A 146 -14.55 6.67 12.48
C MET A 146 -13.65 5.43 12.58
N LEU A 147 -12.63 5.47 13.43
CA LEU A 147 -11.57 4.47 13.56
C LEU A 147 -11.64 3.75 14.92
N HIS A 148 -12.82 3.64 15.50
CA HIS A 148 -13.00 2.99 16.79
C HIS A 148 -12.47 1.54 16.76
N GLY A 149 -11.50 1.23 17.62
CA GLY A 149 -10.84 -0.07 17.68
C GLY A 149 -9.82 -0.35 16.57
N ALA A 150 -9.61 0.59 15.64
CA ALA A 150 -8.72 0.42 14.50
C ALA A 150 -7.23 0.40 14.89
N VAL A 151 -6.80 1.14 15.93
CA VAL A 151 -5.41 1.10 16.43
C VAL A 151 -4.98 -0.33 16.76
N ARG A 152 -5.78 -1.05 17.54
CA ARG A 152 -5.49 -2.45 17.88
C ARG A 152 -5.45 -3.31 16.61
N LYS A 153 -6.48 -3.19 15.76
CA LYS A 153 -6.58 -3.98 14.52
C LYS A 153 -5.45 -3.70 13.53
N SER A 154 -4.92 -2.47 13.47
CA SER A 154 -3.81 -2.15 12.55
C SER A 154 -2.53 -2.88 12.92
N HIS A 155 -2.24 -3.05 14.21
CA HIS A 155 -1.13 -3.88 14.67
C HIS A 155 -1.36 -5.39 14.40
N GLU A 156 -2.62 -5.83 14.42
CA GLU A 156 -2.97 -7.23 14.16
C GLU A 156 -2.83 -7.63 12.67
N LEU A 157 -2.64 -6.68 11.72
CA LEU A 157 -2.55 -7.00 10.28
C LEU A 157 -1.24 -7.71 9.89
N ALA A 158 -0.11 -7.32 10.51
CA ALA A 158 1.21 -7.79 10.09
C ALA A 158 1.37 -9.33 10.09
N PRO A 159 0.93 -10.07 11.13
CA PRO A 159 1.00 -11.54 11.12
C PRO A 159 0.22 -12.19 9.98
N TYR A 160 -0.92 -11.61 9.58
CA TYR A 160 -1.70 -12.14 8.45
C TYR A 160 -0.98 -11.92 7.12
N TYR A 161 -0.43 -10.72 6.91
CA TYR A 161 0.23 -10.38 5.66
C TYR A 161 1.56 -11.14 5.51
N GLU A 162 2.32 -11.29 6.58
CA GLU A 162 3.52 -12.13 6.59
C GLU A 162 3.19 -13.59 6.27
N ARG A 163 2.13 -14.15 6.85
CA ARG A 163 1.66 -15.51 6.55
C ARG A 163 1.30 -15.68 5.07
N ILE A 164 0.57 -14.71 4.50
CA ILE A 164 0.24 -14.69 3.06
C ILE A 164 1.53 -14.69 2.24
N ALA A 165 2.49 -13.83 2.58
CA ALA A 165 3.72 -13.73 1.83
C ALA A 165 4.53 -15.04 1.83
N ARG A 166 4.63 -15.70 3.00
CA ARG A 166 5.25 -17.03 3.12
C ARG A 166 4.51 -18.10 2.32
N GLN A 167 3.17 -18.12 2.40
CA GLN A 167 2.33 -19.10 1.71
C GLN A 167 2.47 -19.03 0.20
N TYR A 168 2.49 -17.81 -0.37
CA TYR A 168 2.59 -17.59 -1.81
C TYR A 168 4.00 -17.35 -2.31
N ARG A 169 5.00 -17.38 -1.43
CA ARG A 169 6.42 -17.12 -1.73
C ARG A 169 6.64 -15.78 -2.42
N ILE A 170 5.92 -14.75 -1.97
CA ILE A 170 6.08 -13.37 -2.43
C ILE A 170 6.89 -12.54 -1.43
N HIS A 171 7.31 -11.35 -1.83
CA HIS A 171 8.13 -10.47 -0.99
C HIS A 171 7.26 -9.74 0.05
N TYR A 172 7.84 -9.47 1.22
CA TYR A 172 7.14 -8.85 2.35
C TYR A 172 7.95 -7.75 3.01
N LEU A 173 7.28 -6.68 3.43
CA LEU A 173 7.85 -5.61 4.25
C LEU A 173 6.85 -5.20 5.35
N ASN A 174 7.34 -5.12 6.59
CA ASN A 174 6.63 -4.47 7.69
C ASN A 174 7.35 -3.14 8.05
N PRO A 175 6.76 -1.97 7.78
CA PRO A 175 7.34 -0.66 8.08
C PRO A 175 7.05 -0.18 9.52
N GLU A 176 6.37 -0.98 10.34
CA GLU A 176 6.05 -0.62 11.74
C GLU A 176 7.28 -0.14 12.51
N GLY A 177 7.13 0.99 13.21
CA GLY A 177 8.20 1.63 13.99
C GLY A 177 9.30 2.31 13.18
N GLN A 178 9.24 2.28 11.84
CA GLN A 178 10.28 2.81 10.96
C GLN A 178 9.80 3.96 10.06
N VAL A 179 8.48 4.22 10.01
CA VAL A 179 7.88 5.27 9.18
C VAL A 179 7.05 6.20 10.07
N GLU A 180 7.37 7.48 10.03
CA GLU A 180 6.74 8.51 10.83
C GLU A 180 5.34 8.93 10.31
N LEU A 181 4.34 8.88 11.20
CA LEU A 181 2.99 9.41 10.97
C LEU A 181 2.87 10.83 11.53
N ASN A 182 2.10 11.68 10.85
CA ASN A 182 1.80 13.02 11.34
C ASN A 182 0.96 12.99 12.64
N ASP A 183 1.07 14.04 13.45
CA ASP A 183 0.35 14.21 14.72
C ASP A 183 -1.07 14.77 14.57
N GLN A 184 -1.51 15.15 13.37
CA GLN A 184 -2.82 15.78 13.14
C GLN A 184 -3.93 14.73 12.97
N ASP A 185 -3.62 13.60 12.33
CA ASP A 185 -4.58 12.51 12.10
C ASP A 185 -4.11 11.14 12.58
N GLY A 186 -2.80 10.93 12.78
CA GLY A 186 -2.25 9.64 13.21
C GLY A 186 -2.38 8.52 12.18
N ILE A 187 -2.56 8.87 10.90
CA ILE A 187 -2.79 7.96 9.76
C ILE A 187 -1.81 8.24 8.62
N HIS A 188 -1.64 9.51 8.24
CA HIS A 188 -0.85 9.88 7.06
C HIS A 188 0.61 10.19 7.39
N TYR A 189 1.50 9.96 6.43
CA TYR A 189 2.94 10.14 6.64
C TYR A 189 3.33 11.61 6.74
N THR A 190 4.37 11.89 7.52
CA THR A 190 5.09 13.17 7.39
C THR A 190 5.95 13.15 6.13
N LEU A 191 6.55 14.29 5.77
CA LEU A 191 7.57 14.32 4.69
C LEU A 191 8.73 13.35 5.00
N LYS A 192 9.14 13.27 6.27
CA LYS A 192 10.14 12.33 6.74
C LYS A 192 9.65 10.88 6.62
N GLY A 193 8.41 10.59 7.00
CA GLY A 193 7.79 9.28 6.80
C GLY A 193 7.79 8.83 5.33
N HIS A 194 7.53 9.75 4.39
CA HIS A 194 7.65 9.46 2.96
C HIS A 194 9.09 9.10 2.54
N GLN A 195 10.10 9.78 3.08
CA GLN A 195 11.52 9.45 2.82
C GLN A 195 11.91 8.09 3.40
N GLU A 196 11.45 7.78 4.61
CA GLU A 196 11.69 6.50 5.30
C GLU A 196 11.04 5.33 4.54
N MET A 197 9.76 5.48 4.16
CA MET A 197 9.05 4.48 3.37
C MET A 197 9.77 4.21 2.04
N ALA A 198 10.19 5.26 1.33
CA ALA A 198 10.92 5.11 0.07
C ALA A 198 12.24 4.36 0.26
N ALA A 199 12.98 4.61 1.34
CA ALA A 199 14.25 3.93 1.63
C ALA A 199 14.05 2.44 1.93
N LEU A 200 13.03 2.07 2.71
CA LEU A 200 12.69 0.67 3.01
C LEU A 200 12.32 -0.09 1.74
N ILE A 201 11.48 0.51 0.90
CA ILE A 201 11.03 -0.09 -0.36
C ILE A 201 12.19 -0.20 -1.35
N GLN A 202 13.04 0.84 -1.47
CA GLN A 202 14.23 0.79 -2.31
C GLN A 202 15.13 -0.40 -1.94
N LYS A 203 15.43 -0.57 -0.64
CA LYS A 203 16.22 -1.69 -0.15
C LYS A 203 15.60 -3.02 -0.57
N LYS A 204 14.28 -3.17 -0.42
CA LYS A 204 13.55 -4.36 -0.88
C LYS A 204 13.66 -4.60 -2.38
N ILE A 205 13.51 -3.56 -3.19
CA ILE A 205 13.63 -3.69 -4.65
C ILE A 205 15.03 -4.15 -5.06
N CYS A 206 16.09 -3.64 -4.40
CA CYS A 206 17.45 -4.11 -4.64
C CYS A 206 17.67 -5.58 -4.23
N GLU A 207 16.99 -6.06 -3.18
CA GLU A 207 17.00 -7.49 -2.80
C GLU A 207 16.28 -8.37 -3.84
N ILE A 208 15.16 -7.88 -4.39
CA ILE A 208 14.34 -8.60 -5.39
C ILE A 208 15.05 -8.65 -6.74
N PHE A 209 15.66 -7.53 -7.14
CA PHE A 209 16.35 -7.37 -8.40
C PHE A 209 17.81 -6.97 -8.15
N PRO A 210 18.65 -7.90 -7.66
CA PRO A 210 20.07 -7.63 -7.56
C PRO A 210 20.57 -7.29 -8.97
N GLU A 211 21.31 -6.19 -9.11
CA GLU A 211 22.00 -5.93 -10.37
C GLU A 211 22.93 -7.12 -10.63
N GLU A 212 22.87 -7.68 -11.84
CA GLU A 212 23.90 -8.60 -12.31
C GLU A 212 25.20 -7.77 -12.38
N ILE A 213 26.07 -7.95 -11.39
CA ILE A 213 27.43 -7.39 -11.37
C ILE A 213 28.27 -8.07 -12.46
#